data_AF-A0A554L3Y2-F1
#
_entry.id   AF-A0A554L3Y2-F1
#
_cell.length_a   1.000
_cell.length_b   1.000
_cell.length_c   1.000
_cell.angle_alpha   90.00
_cell.angle_beta   90.00
_cell.angle_gamma   90.00
#
_symmetry.space_group_name_H-M   'P 1'
#
loop_
_entity.id
_entity.type
_entity.pdbx_description
1 polymer ?
#
loop_
_entity_poly.entity_id
_entity_poly.type
_entity_poly.pdbx_seq_one_letter_code
_entity_poly.pdbx_strand_id
1 'polypeptide(L)'
;MFDPVKNAKVLGVVYLALGLIGILFNVFFLGLSQLSLASVISFLSTIMMMVVAFGLFKTKAWAVYTIGVLAFLSIIGLVYVYITTQNIGSRDIFNVGINVGIFIWFYSAINRFNK
;
A
#
# COMPACT_ATOMS: atom_id res chain seq x y z
N MET A 1 -14.10 18.21 10.71
CA MET A 1 -14.67 16.85 10.76
C MET A 1 -13.85 15.97 9.80
N PHE A 2 -13.10 14.99 10.31
CA PHE A 2 -12.36 14.04 9.46
C PHE A 2 -13.37 13.09 8.80
N ASP A 3 -13.60 13.23 7.51
CA ASP A 3 -14.46 12.30 6.77
C ASP A 3 -13.60 11.18 6.16
N PRO A 4 -13.67 9.94 6.68
CA PRO A 4 -12.84 8.83 6.20
C PRO A 4 -13.12 8.50 4.73
N VAL A 5 -14.29 8.85 4.18
CA VAL A 5 -14.60 8.66 2.76
C VAL A 5 -13.82 9.64 1.87
N LYS A 6 -13.72 10.91 2.31
CA LYS A 6 -12.90 11.91 1.61
C LYS A 6 -11.42 11.54 1.68
N ASN A 7 -10.96 11.04 2.83
CA ASN A 7 -9.58 10.56 3.01
C ASN A 7 -9.27 9.33 2.14
N ALA A 8 -10.20 8.39 1.98
CA ALA A 8 -10.04 7.26 1.05
C ALA A 8 -9.80 7.74 -0.38
N LYS A 9 -10.55 8.74 -0.83
CA LYS A 9 -10.37 9.33 -2.17
C LYS A 9 -9.01 9.98 -2.33
N VAL A 10 -8.57 10.76 -1.33
CA VAL A 10 -7.25 11.40 -1.34
C VAL A 10 -6.15 10.34 -1.36
N LEU A 11 -6.23 9.32 -0.49
CA LEU A 11 -5.29 8.20 -0.47
C LEU A 11 -5.28 7.45 -1.80
N GLY A 12 -6.45 7.22 -2.40
CA GLY A 12 -6.58 6.61 -3.73
C GLY A 12 -5.88 7.42 -4.81
N VAL A 13 -6.05 8.74 -4.84
CA VAL A 13 -5.35 9.61 -5.80
C VAL A 13 -3.83 9.58 -5.57
N VAL A 14 -3.37 9.65 -4.32
CA VAL A 14 -1.94 9.59 -3.98
C VAL A 14 -1.34 8.26 -4.43
N TYR A 15 -1.98 7.13 -4.12
CA TYR A 15 -1.50 5.82 -4.53
C TYR A 15 -1.58 5.61 -6.05
N LEU A 16 -2.56 6.19 -6.75
CA LEU A 16 -2.62 6.17 -8.21
C LEU A 16 -1.45 6.95 -8.83
N ALA A 17 -1.14 8.14 -8.31
CA ALA A 17 -0.01 8.94 -8.80
C ALA A 17 1.32 8.21 -8.58
N LEU A 18 1.53 7.64 -7.39
CA LEU A 18 2.72 6.83 -7.08
C LEU A 18 2.78 5.55 -7.92
N GLY A 19 1.65 4.90 -8.14
CA GLY A 19 1.56 3.70 -8.98
C GLY A 19 1.89 3.98 -10.44
N LEU A 20 1.40 5.07 -11.01
CA LEU A 20 1.72 5.50 -12.37
C LEU A 20 3.22 5.79 -12.53
N ILE A 21 3.83 6.49 -11.57
CA ILE A 21 5.28 6.71 -11.54
C ILE A 21 6.02 5.36 -11.46
N GLY A 22 5.57 4.46 -10.58
CA GLY A 22 6.15 3.12 -10.44
C GLY A 22 6.07 2.29 -11.72
N ILE A 23 4.96 2.36 -12.47
CA ILE A 23 4.83 1.69 -13.77
C ILE A 23 5.83 2.25 -14.77
N LEU A 24 5.98 3.56 -14.87
CA LEU A 24 6.94 4.18 -15.79
C LEU A 24 8.37 3.69 -15.54
N PHE A 25 8.78 3.63 -14.26
CA PHE A 25 10.08 3.06 -13.89
C PHE A 25 10.18 1.57 -14.24
N ASN A 26 9.21 0.74 -13.84
CA ASN A 26 9.27 -0.70 -14.12
C ASN A 26 9.28 -1.00 -15.63
N VAL A 27 8.50 -0.27 -16.44
CA VAL A 27 8.49 -0.42 -17.91
C VAL A 27 9.84 0.00 -18.51
N PHE A 28 10.42 1.10 -18.03
CA PHE A 28 11.77 1.53 -18.44
C PHE A 28 12.82 0.45 -18.15
N PHE A 29 12.83 -0.12 -16.94
CA PHE A 29 13.77 -1.18 -16.57
C PHE A 29 13.52 -2.51 -17.31
N LEU A 30 12.26 -2.87 -17.59
CA LEU A 30 11.92 -4.05 -18.39
C LEU A 30 12.36 -3.88 -19.86
N GLY A 31 12.25 -2.67 -20.42
CA GLY A 31 12.70 -2.34 -21.77
C GLY A 31 14.22 -2.37 -21.96
N LEU A 32 14.99 -2.27 -20.88
CA LEU A 32 16.45 -2.41 -20.86
C LEU A 32 16.93 -3.87 -20.75
N SER A 33 16.06 -4.84 -21.05
CA SER A 33 16.37 -6.28 -21.08
C SER A 33 16.75 -6.91 -19.73
N GLN A 34 16.42 -6.25 -18.60
CA GLN A 34 16.53 -6.83 -17.26
C GLN A 34 15.26 -7.63 -16.90
N LEU A 35 14.87 -8.53 -17.80
CA LEU A 35 13.76 -9.48 -17.61
C LEU A 35 14.19 -10.55 -16.61
N SER A 36 13.83 -10.34 -15.35
CA SER A 36 13.98 -11.30 -14.27
C SER A 36 12.61 -11.61 -13.70
N LEU A 37 12.46 -12.77 -13.07
CA LEU A 37 11.22 -13.11 -12.36
C LEU A 37 10.87 -12.05 -11.31
N ALA A 38 11.88 -11.46 -10.66
CA ALA A 38 11.70 -10.39 -9.68
C ALA A 38 11.13 -9.11 -10.31
N SER A 39 11.58 -8.70 -11.51
CA SER A 39 11.04 -7.52 -12.19
C SER A 39 9.60 -7.73 -12.66
N VAL A 40 9.24 -8.94 -13.10
CA VAL A 40 7.85 -9.29 -13.42
C VAL A 40 6.95 -9.23 -12.17
N ILE A 41 7.40 -9.79 -11.04
CA ILE A 41 6.66 -9.74 -9.77
C ILE A 41 6.49 -8.29 -9.29
N SER A 42 7.55 -7.47 -9.37
CA SER A 42 7.51 -6.04 -9.04
C SER A 42 6.52 -5.26 -9.92
N PHE A 43 6.46 -5.58 -11.22
CA PHE A 43 5.51 -4.96 -12.12
C PHE A 43 4.06 -5.34 -11.79
N LEU A 44 3.81 -6.63 -11.54
CA LEU A 44 2.49 -7.13 -11.14
C LEU A 44 2.02 -6.55 -9.81
N SER A 45 2.91 -6.44 -8.82
CA SER A 45 2.57 -5.85 -7.52
C SER A 45 2.21 -4.37 -7.66
N THR A 46 2.90 -3.63 -8.53
CA THR A 46 2.59 -2.23 -8.85
C THR A 46 1.20 -2.09 -9.49
N ILE A 47 0.84 -2.99 -10.42
CA ILE A 47 -0.51 -3.03 -11.02
C ILE A 47 -1.57 -3.32 -9.95
N MET A 48 -1.35 -4.30 -9.08
CA MET A 48 -2.28 -4.63 -7.99
C MET A 48 -2.49 -3.45 -7.05
N MET A 49 -1.41 -2.72 -6.74
CA MET A 49 -1.49 -1.49 -5.96
C MET A 49 -2.36 -0.42 -6.63
N MET A 50 -2.26 -0.26 -7.96
CA MET A 50 -3.13 0.65 -8.71
C MET A 50 -4.60 0.23 -8.70
N VAL A 51 -4.88 -1.08 -8.81
CA VAL A 51 -6.25 -1.60 -8.73
C VAL A 51 -6.88 -1.26 -7.38
N VAL A 52 -6.13 -1.46 -6.30
CA VAL A 52 -6.55 -1.08 -4.94
C VAL A 52 -6.73 0.43 -4.81
N ALA A 53 -5.81 1.23 -5.36
CA ALA A 53 -5.89 2.69 -5.35
C ALA A 53 -7.13 3.22 -6.11
N PHE A 54 -7.47 2.60 -7.25
CA PHE A 54 -8.68 2.90 -7.98
C PHE A 54 -9.95 2.48 -7.20
N GLY A 55 -9.89 1.34 -6.52
CA GLY A 55 -10.93 0.89 -5.62
C GLY A 55 -11.18 1.88 -4.48
N LEU A 56 -10.12 2.45 -3.89
CA LEU A 56 -10.21 3.52 -2.89
C LEU A 56 -10.83 4.79 -3.45
N PHE A 57 -10.41 5.22 -4.65
CA PHE A 57 -10.96 6.40 -5.32
C PHE A 57 -12.46 6.27 -5.58
N LYS A 58 -12.89 5.07 -6.01
CA LYS A 58 -14.30 4.70 -6.16
C LYS A 58 -14.99 4.32 -4.85
N THR A 59 -14.34 4.56 -3.72
CA THR A 59 -14.87 4.34 -2.38
C THR A 59 -15.45 2.94 -2.18
N LYS A 60 -14.77 1.91 -2.70
CA LYS A 60 -15.19 0.52 -2.58
C LYS A 60 -14.70 -0.08 -1.26
N ALA A 61 -15.60 -0.74 -0.54
CA ALA A 61 -15.29 -1.36 0.74
C ALA A 61 -14.11 -2.35 0.65
N TRP A 62 -14.09 -3.21 -0.39
CA TRP A 62 -13.02 -4.21 -0.59
C TRP A 62 -11.62 -3.57 -0.63
N ALA A 63 -11.47 -2.38 -1.21
CA ALA A 63 -10.16 -1.71 -1.30
C ALA A 63 -9.67 -1.20 0.06
N VAL A 64 -10.61 -0.76 0.91
CA VAL A 64 -10.33 -0.37 2.30
C VAL A 64 -9.87 -1.60 3.09
N TYR A 65 -10.55 -2.74 2.93
CA TYR A 65 -10.13 -4.02 3.51
C TYR A 65 -8.75 -4.45 3.05
N THR A 66 -8.46 -4.39 1.74
CA THR A 66 -7.16 -4.79 1.20
C THR A 66 -6.03 -3.97 1.82
N ILE A 67 -6.20 -2.65 1.95
CA ILE A 67 -5.17 -1.79 2.56
C ILE A 67 -5.01 -2.05 4.05
N GLY A 68 -6.10 -2.27 4.78
CA GLY A 68 -6.04 -2.63 6.20
C GLY A 68 -5.27 -3.94 6.43
N VAL A 69 -5.55 -4.96 5.62
CA VAL A 69 -4.86 -6.26 5.68
C VAL A 69 -3.39 -6.13 5.30
N LEU A 70 -3.07 -5.39 4.24
CA LEU A 70 -1.68 -5.18 3.82
C LEU A 70 -0.87 -4.42 4.88
N ALA A 71 -1.45 -3.38 5.49
CA ALA A 71 -0.80 -2.64 6.57
C ALA A 71 -0.54 -3.55 7.77
N PHE A 72 -1.51 -4.41 8.13
CA PHE A 72 -1.35 -5.38 9.21
C PHE A 72 -0.25 -6.42 8.93
N LEU A 73 -0.24 -7.00 7.73
CA LEU A 73 0.80 -7.94 7.30
C LEU A 73 2.18 -7.28 7.26
N SER A 74 2.26 -6.01 6.84
CA SER A 74 3.51 -5.26 6.83
C SER A 74 4.04 -5.02 8.25
N ILE A 75 3.17 -4.72 9.23
CA ILE A 75 3.56 -4.61 10.64
C ILE A 75 4.08 -5.95 11.16
N ILE A 76 3.37 -7.05 10.91
CA ILE A 76 3.81 -8.39 11.33
C ILE A 76 5.17 -8.74 10.71
N GLY A 77 5.34 -8.47 9.40
CA GLY A 77 6.60 -8.73 8.71
C GLY A 77 7.77 -7.95 9.33
N LEU A 78 7.56 -6.67 9.66
CA LEU A 78 8.58 -5.84 10.31
C LEU A 78 8.90 -6.29 11.73
N VAL A 79 7.90 -6.73 12.50
CA VAL A 79 8.10 -7.34 13.83
C VAL A 79 8.91 -8.63 13.71
N TYR A 80 8.62 -9.46 12.72
CA TYR A 80 9.39 -10.69 12.47
C TYR A 80 10.86 -10.40 12.11
N VAL A 81 11.08 -9.40 11.24
CA VAL A 81 12.45 -8.95 10.91
C VAL A 81 13.17 -8.49 12.17
N TYR A 82 12.52 -7.68 13.01
CA TYR A 82 13.13 -7.24 14.27
C TYR A 82 13.55 -8.40 15.18
N ILE A 83 12.64 -9.37 15.38
CA ILE A 83 12.92 -10.53 16.24
C ILE A 83 14.11 -11.32 15.72
N THR A 84 14.23 -11.47 14.39
CA THR A 84 15.26 -12.31 13.76
C THR A 84 16.62 -11.63 13.63
N THR A 85 16.67 -10.34 13.31
CA THR A 85 17.92 -9.61 13.06
C THR A 85 18.39 -8.76 14.24
N GLN A 86 17.51 -8.48 15.21
CA GLN A 86 17.72 -7.53 16.32
C GLN A 86 18.16 -6.14 15.84
N ASN A 87 17.93 -5.83 14.56
CA ASN A 87 18.33 -4.58 13.93
C ASN A 87 17.20 -4.09 13.04
N ILE A 88 16.64 -2.93 13.39
CA ILE A 88 15.65 -2.24 12.57
C ILE A 88 16.29 -0.95 12.08
N GLY A 89 16.33 -0.76 10.77
CA GLY A 89 16.75 0.51 10.19
C GLY A 89 15.76 1.63 10.53
N SER A 90 16.23 2.87 10.62
CA SER A 90 15.36 4.04 10.82
C SER A 90 14.24 4.15 9.77
N ARG A 91 14.49 3.69 8.54
CA ARG A 91 13.50 3.56 7.46
C ARG A 91 12.35 2.61 7.83
N ASP A 92 12.66 1.48 8.44
CA ASP A 92 11.67 0.46 8.78
C ASP A 92 10.79 0.91 9.94
N ILE A 93 11.36 1.61 10.93
CA ILE A 93 10.60 2.26 12.01
C ILE A 93 9.62 3.28 11.44
N PHE A 94 10.07 4.11 10.49
CA PHE A 94 9.21 5.07 9.81
C PHE A 94 8.07 4.38 9.04
N ASN A 95 8.37 3.28 8.34
CA ASN A 95 7.37 2.47 7.65
C ASN A 95 6.33 1.86 8.63
N VAL A 96 6.76 1.41 9.83
CA VAL A 96 5.82 0.95 10.87
C VAL A 96 4.87 2.09 11.26
N GLY A 97 5.39 3.30 11.50
CA GLY A 97 4.56 4.46 11.85
C GLY A 97 3.48 4.77 10.81
N ILE A 98 3.85 4.75 9.52
CA ILE A 98 2.89 4.91 8.41
C ILE A 98 1.84 3.80 8.42
N ASN A 99 2.26 2.53 8.51
CA ASN A 99 1.33 1.40 8.49
C ASN A 99 0.38 1.39 9.70
N VAL A 100 0.85 1.78 10.88
CA VAL A 100 0.00 1.96 12.08
C VAL A 100 -1.03 3.07 11.84
N GLY A 101 -0.62 4.21 11.26
CA GLY A 101 -1.54 5.29 10.89
C GLY A 101 -2.61 4.84 9.90
N ILE A 102 -2.22 4.09 8.87
CA ILE A 102 -3.14 3.48 7.89
C ILE A 102 -4.11 2.51 8.59
N PHE A 103 -3.61 1.71 9.53
CA PHE A 103 -4.42 0.73 10.25
C PHE A 103 -5.46 1.40 11.18
N ILE A 104 -5.08 2.47 11.89
CA ILE A 104 -5.99 3.29 12.70
C ILE A 104 -7.07 3.91 11.80
N TRP A 105 -6.66 4.46 10.64
CA TRP A 105 -7.61 5.00 9.68
C TRP A 105 -8.58 3.93 9.16
N PHE A 106 -8.07 2.74 8.80
CA PHE A 106 -8.87 1.59 8.38
C PHE A 106 -9.95 1.23 9.42
N TYR A 107 -9.56 1.12 10.70
CA TYR A 107 -10.49 0.83 11.80
C TYR A 107 -11.59 1.90 11.93
N SER A 108 -11.27 3.17 11.67
CA SER A 108 -12.26 4.26 11.67
C SER A 108 -13.17 4.24 10.43
N ALA A 109 -12.67 3.75 9.29
CA ALA A 109 -13.34 3.77 8.01
C ALA A 109 -14.30 2.57 7.82
N ILE A 110 -13.95 1.39 8.32
CA ILE A 110 -14.67 0.12 8.07
C ILE A 110 -16.20 0.23 8.31
N ASN A 111 -16.61 0.88 9.39
CA ASN A 111 -18.02 1.05 9.76
C ASN A 111 -18.80 1.99 8.83
N ARG A 112 -18.12 2.85 8.08
CA ARG A 112 -18.74 3.75 7.10
C ARG A 112 -18.87 3.16 5.71
N PHE A 113 -17.98 2.23 5.34
CA PHE A 113 -17.98 1.59 4.03
C PHE A 113 -18.81 0.30 3.97
N ASN A 114 -19.23 -0.24 5.12
CA ASN A 114 -20.15 -1.38 5.23
C ASN A 114 -21.64 -1.01 5.26
N LYS A 115 -21.98 0.28 5.16
CA LYS A 115 -23.36 0.77 5.02
C LYS A 115 -23.69 0.97 3.55
#